data_AF-A0A2V9TWH0-F1
#
_entry.id   AF-A0A2V9TWH0-F1
#
_cell.length_a   1.000
_cell.length_b   1.000
_cell.length_c   1.000
_cell.angle_alpha   90.00
_cell.angle_beta   90.00
_cell.angle_gamma   90.00
#
_symmetry.space_group_name_H-M   'P 1'
#
loop_
_entity.id
_entity.type
_entity.pdbx_description
1 polymer ?
#
loop_
_entity_poly.entity_id
_entity_poly.type
_entity_poly.pdbx_seq_one_letter_code
_entity_poly.pdbx_strand_id
1 'polypeptide(L)'
;MSSTSFDGEFTARMIRRFGFVPIRGSSSRGAVRGLLGMRKEIEAGYTVAFTIDGPRGPRFITKPGPVLLARSSKVPMAVFHIAIDRKWTLNTWDRLLVPKPFSRALMRVGSLIPVPEDIGSADLEHYNALLQSSLDRVKAFAEANVERVGSDQFPFFERHKSGGTFPSSSHTSVPANNSGT
;
A
#
# COMPACT_ATOMS: atom_id res chain seq x y z
N MET A 1 -7.65 -3.73 4.28
CA MET A 1 -9.03 -4.22 4.49
C MET A 1 -9.11 -5.69 4.13
N SER A 2 -9.42 -6.56 5.08
CA SER A 2 -9.69 -7.98 4.84
C SER A 2 -11.13 -8.32 5.25
N SER A 3 -11.82 -9.14 4.46
CA SER A 3 -13.13 -9.72 4.80
C SER A 3 -12.99 -10.75 5.93
N THR A 4 -14.10 -11.12 6.57
CA THR A 4 -14.19 -12.13 7.65
C THR A 4 -14.20 -13.58 7.14
N SER A 5 -13.82 -13.84 5.89
CA SER A 5 -13.71 -15.19 5.31
C SER A 5 -12.35 -15.84 5.62
N PHE A 6 -12.24 -17.17 5.46
CA PHE A 6 -10.98 -17.93 5.53
C PHE A 6 -9.85 -17.28 4.69
N ASP A 7 -10.21 -16.75 3.51
CA ASP A 7 -9.31 -15.98 2.65
C ASP A 7 -8.78 -14.71 3.32
N GLY A 8 -9.62 -14.01 4.09
CA GLY A 8 -9.23 -12.82 4.83
C GLY A 8 -8.29 -13.09 6.01
N GLU A 9 -8.33 -14.28 6.59
CA GLU A 9 -7.40 -14.69 7.64
C GLU A 9 -6.03 -15.13 7.09
N PHE A 10 -6.00 -15.73 5.89
CA PHE A 10 -4.76 -15.96 5.15
C PHE A 10 -4.10 -14.63 4.74
N THR A 11 -4.89 -13.71 4.16
CA THR A 11 -4.43 -12.35 3.85
C THR A 11 -3.96 -11.62 5.12
N ALA A 12 -4.68 -11.72 6.24
CA ALA A 12 -4.28 -11.11 7.51
C ALA A 12 -2.96 -11.69 8.07
N ARG A 13 -2.73 -13.00 7.93
CA ARG A 13 -1.45 -13.63 8.32
C ARG A 13 -0.29 -13.17 7.44
N MET A 14 -0.51 -13.01 6.14
CA MET A 14 0.48 -12.45 5.23
C MET A 14 0.78 -10.97 5.57
N ILE A 15 -0.27 -10.15 5.73
CA ILE A 15 -0.16 -8.73 6.15
C ILE A 15 0.65 -8.61 7.46
N ARG A 16 0.35 -9.43 8.47
CA ARG A 16 1.10 -9.48 9.73
C ARG A 16 2.56 -9.93 9.55
N ARG A 17 2.81 -10.89 8.65
CA ARG A 17 4.18 -11.38 8.37
C ARG A 17 5.06 -10.30 7.71
N PHE A 18 4.43 -9.37 6.99
CA PHE A 18 5.06 -8.17 6.41
C PHE A 18 5.07 -6.96 7.38
N GLY A 19 4.66 -7.12 8.64
CA GLY A 19 4.73 -6.08 9.66
C GLY A 19 3.56 -5.09 9.68
N PHE A 20 2.50 -5.34 8.92
CA PHE A 20 1.32 -4.48 8.86
C PHE A 20 0.22 -4.97 9.83
N VAL A 21 -0.54 -4.03 10.41
CA VAL A 21 -1.72 -4.31 11.22
C VAL A 21 -2.96 -4.31 10.31
N PRO A 22 -3.72 -5.41 10.22
CA PRO A 22 -4.88 -5.46 9.34
C PRO A 22 -6.04 -4.65 9.91
N ILE A 23 -6.37 -3.53 9.25
CA ILE A 23 -7.63 -2.79 9.50
C ILE A 23 -8.77 -3.53 8.78
N ARG A 24 -9.79 -3.98 9.54
CA ARG A 24 -10.99 -4.63 9.01
C ARG A 24 -12.00 -3.58 8.53
N GLY A 25 -12.50 -3.75 7.31
CA GLY A 25 -13.56 -2.89 6.74
C GLY A 25 -14.38 -3.66 5.72
N SER A 26 -15.71 -3.54 5.78
CA SER A 26 -16.63 -4.35 4.97
C SER A 26 -16.90 -3.77 3.57
N SER A 27 -16.90 -4.69 2.61
CA SER A 27 -16.95 -4.47 1.17
C SER A 27 -18.37 -4.33 0.61
N SER A 28 -19.09 -3.25 0.95
CA SER A 28 -20.27 -2.81 0.16
C SER A 28 -20.85 -1.49 0.66
N ARG A 29 -21.23 -1.44 1.93
CA ARG A 29 -21.73 -0.25 2.65
C ARG A 29 -20.68 0.41 3.55
N GLY A 30 -19.51 -0.23 3.71
CA GLY A 30 -18.44 0.16 4.63
C GLY A 30 -17.23 0.85 3.99
N ALA A 31 -17.22 1.15 2.69
CA ALA A 31 -16.07 1.77 2.03
C ALA A 31 -15.75 3.17 2.58
N VAL A 32 -16.78 4.02 2.70
CA VAL A 32 -16.63 5.37 3.32
C VAL A 32 -16.22 5.25 4.79
N ARG A 33 -16.87 4.36 5.55
CA ARG A 33 -16.51 4.11 6.96
C ARG A 33 -15.09 3.55 7.09
N GLY A 34 -14.63 2.75 6.14
CA GLY A 34 -13.28 2.20 6.08
C GLY A 34 -12.24 3.26 5.80
N LEU A 35 -12.50 4.17 4.86
CA LEU A 35 -11.65 5.32 4.59
C LEU A 35 -11.58 6.28 5.79
N LEU A 36 -12.72 6.55 6.43
CA LEU A 36 -12.76 7.34 7.67
C LEU A 36 -11.98 6.66 8.81
N GLY A 37 -12.08 5.33 8.93
CA GLY A 37 -11.29 4.56 9.89
C GLY A 37 -9.79 4.68 9.61
N MET A 38 -9.37 4.50 8.35
CA MET A 38 -7.97 4.68 7.95
C MET A 38 -7.48 6.11 8.19
N ARG A 39 -8.32 7.12 7.94
CA ARG A 39 -7.99 8.52 8.24
C ARG A 39 -7.70 8.73 9.73
N LYS A 40 -8.52 8.16 10.62
CA LYS A 40 -8.27 8.25 12.08
C LYS A 40 -6.93 7.62 12.47
N GLU A 41 -6.57 6.50 11.88
CA GLU A 41 -5.27 5.87 12.14
C GLU A 41 -4.11 6.73 11.61
N ILE A 42 -4.26 7.36 10.43
CA ILE A 42 -3.29 8.32 9.91
C ILE A 42 -3.13 9.52 10.87
N GLU A 43 -4.24 10.08 11.34
CA GLU A 43 -4.25 11.19 12.31
C GLU A 43 -3.60 10.79 13.65
N ALA A 44 -3.67 9.51 14.03
CA ALA A 44 -2.98 8.95 15.19
C ALA A 44 -1.49 8.63 14.94
N GLY A 45 -0.95 8.96 13.76
CA GLY A 45 0.46 8.79 13.40
C GLY A 45 0.81 7.43 12.78
N TYR A 46 -0.18 6.61 12.40
CA TYR A 46 0.06 5.31 11.78
C TYR A 46 0.16 5.40 10.25
N THR A 47 1.04 4.59 9.68
CA THR A 47 1.01 4.30 8.23
C THR A 47 -0.06 3.26 7.94
N VAL A 48 -0.94 3.56 6.98
CA VAL A 48 -2.01 2.64 6.56
C VAL A 48 -1.73 2.09 5.17
N ALA A 49 -2.13 0.83 4.95
CA ALA A 49 -2.04 0.16 3.65
C ALA A 49 -3.35 -0.57 3.34
N PHE A 50 -3.73 -0.56 2.07
CA PHE A 50 -4.90 -1.28 1.59
C PHE A 50 -4.77 -1.65 0.11
N THR A 51 -5.59 -2.60 -0.33
CA THR A 51 -5.60 -3.07 -1.71
C THR A 51 -6.28 -2.04 -2.61
N ILE A 52 -5.56 -1.61 -3.64
CA ILE A 52 -5.95 -0.52 -4.56
C ILE A 52 -7.11 -0.89 -5.50
N ASP A 53 -7.29 -2.18 -5.79
CA ASP A 53 -8.29 -2.75 -6.71
C ASP A 53 -9.58 -3.18 -6.03
N GLY A 54 -9.53 -3.37 -4.71
CA GLY A 54 -10.69 -3.66 -3.88
C GLY A 54 -11.37 -5.00 -4.18
N PRO A 55 -12.40 -5.36 -3.39
CA PRO A 55 -13.03 -6.68 -3.35
C PRO A 55 -13.81 -7.08 -4.61
N ARG A 56 -14.02 -6.16 -5.55
CA ARG A 56 -14.81 -6.38 -6.77
C ARG A 56 -13.97 -6.36 -8.04
N GLY A 57 -12.65 -6.16 -7.93
CA GLY A 57 -11.78 -5.98 -9.08
C GLY A 57 -12.21 -4.82 -10.00
N PRO A 58 -11.75 -4.79 -11.27
CA PRO A 58 -10.76 -5.68 -11.86
C PRO A 58 -9.37 -5.59 -11.19
N ARG A 59 -8.63 -6.71 -11.21
CA ARG A 59 -7.31 -6.82 -10.59
C ARG A 59 -6.33 -5.80 -11.18
N PHE A 60 -5.52 -5.17 -10.33
CA PHE A 60 -4.53 -4.15 -10.73
C PHE A 60 -5.13 -2.88 -11.36
N ILE A 61 -6.39 -2.56 -11.06
CA ILE A 61 -7.00 -1.31 -11.49
C ILE A 61 -7.29 -0.46 -10.27
N THR A 62 -6.68 0.72 -10.19
CA THR A 62 -6.82 1.64 -9.06
C THR A 62 -8.23 2.20 -8.96
N LYS A 63 -8.78 2.14 -7.74
CA LYS A 63 -10.03 2.82 -7.37
C LYS A 63 -9.74 4.25 -6.90
N PRO A 64 -10.74 5.15 -6.85
CA PRO A 64 -10.52 6.53 -6.36
C PRO A 64 -10.25 6.64 -4.85
N GLY A 65 -10.49 5.58 -4.07
CA GLY A 65 -10.34 5.58 -2.60
C GLY A 65 -8.99 6.05 -2.05
N PRO A 66 -7.83 5.62 -2.59
CA PRO A 66 -6.49 6.10 -2.19
C PRO A 66 -6.30 7.60 -2.41
N VAL A 67 -6.73 8.11 -3.56
CA VAL A 67 -6.62 9.55 -3.85
C VAL A 67 -7.45 10.36 -2.87
N LEU A 68 -8.69 9.92 -2.58
CA LEU A 68 -9.56 10.56 -1.60
C LEU A 68 -9.00 10.51 -0.18
N LEU A 69 -8.39 9.39 0.21
CA LEU A 69 -7.74 9.26 1.51
C LEU A 69 -6.53 10.17 1.64
N ALA A 70 -5.63 10.16 0.64
CA ALA A 70 -4.45 11.01 0.61
C ALA A 70 -4.83 12.50 0.69
N ARG A 71 -5.80 12.92 -0.12
CA ARG A 71 -6.35 14.29 -0.09
C ARG A 71 -6.91 14.67 1.28
N SER A 72 -7.78 13.83 1.85
CA SER A 72 -8.47 14.15 3.12
C SER A 72 -7.58 14.04 4.36
N SER A 73 -6.51 13.24 4.30
CA SER A 73 -5.55 13.05 5.39
C SER A 73 -4.30 13.94 5.27
N LYS A 74 -4.10 14.61 4.12
CA LYS A 74 -2.93 15.46 3.84
C LYS A 74 -1.60 14.71 3.90
N VAL A 75 -1.62 13.40 3.64
CA VAL A 75 -0.44 12.54 3.65
C VAL A 75 -0.19 12.01 2.24
N PRO A 76 1.07 12.00 1.76
CA PRO A 76 1.39 11.44 0.44
C PRO A 76 1.11 9.94 0.40
N MET A 77 0.68 9.45 -0.77
CA MET A 77 0.45 8.02 -1.00
C MET A 77 1.57 7.40 -1.83
N ALA A 78 1.84 6.12 -1.62
CA ALA A 78 2.70 5.33 -2.49
C ALA A 78 2.05 3.97 -2.78
N VAL A 79 2.45 3.38 -3.90
CA VAL A 79 2.07 2.01 -4.28
C VAL A 79 3.24 1.08 -4.08
N PHE A 80 2.97 -0.19 -3.82
CA PHE A 80 3.98 -1.22 -3.88
C PHE A 80 3.42 -2.46 -4.58
N HIS A 81 4.30 -3.25 -5.18
CA HIS A 81 4.00 -4.57 -5.70
C HIS A 81 4.97 -5.59 -5.15
N ILE A 82 4.48 -6.81 -4.91
CA ILE A 82 5.30 -7.95 -4.48
C ILE A 82 5.24 -9.01 -5.57
N ALA A 83 6.39 -9.26 -6.20
CA ALA A 83 6.57 -10.39 -7.09
C ALA A 83 7.11 -11.59 -6.32
N ILE A 84 6.72 -12.80 -6.71
CA ILE A 84 7.17 -14.07 -6.13
C ILE A 84 7.70 -14.94 -7.29
N ASP A 85 8.87 -15.57 -7.10
CA ASP A 85 9.52 -16.40 -8.14
C ASP A 85 8.81 -17.75 -8.34
N ARG A 86 8.48 -18.44 -7.24
CA ARG A 86 7.87 -19.76 -7.22
C ARG A 86 6.53 -19.67 -6.51
N LYS A 87 5.45 -19.73 -7.28
CA LYS A 87 4.08 -19.57 -6.79
C LYS A 87 3.11 -20.58 -7.41
N TRP A 88 2.07 -20.91 -6.66
CA TRP A 88 0.84 -21.45 -7.22
C TRP A 88 -0.13 -20.28 -7.42
N THR A 89 -0.81 -20.25 -8.57
CA THR A 89 -1.85 -19.26 -8.85
C THR A 89 -3.19 -19.97 -8.76
N LEU A 90 -4.03 -19.58 -7.80
CA LEU A 90 -5.37 -20.13 -7.67
C LEU A 90 -6.28 -19.57 -8.78
N ASN A 91 -7.32 -20.32 -9.12
CA ASN A 91 -8.34 -19.90 -10.09
C ASN A 91 -9.46 -19.07 -9.43
N THR A 92 -9.08 -18.20 -8.50
CA THR A 92 -9.97 -17.20 -7.90
C THR A 92 -10.03 -15.95 -8.78
N TRP A 93 -11.05 -15.11 -8.59
CA TRP A 93 -11.24 -13.88 -9.40
C TRP A 93 -10.02 -12.94 -9.35
N ASP A 94 -9.30 -12.94 -8.22
CA ASP A 94 -8.11 -12.14 -7.95
C ASP A 94 -6.79 -12.85 -8.31
N ARG A 95 -6.86 -14.10 -8.81
CA ARG A 95 -5.69 -14.93 -9.12
C ARG A 95 -4.71 -14.98 -7.93
N LEU A 96 -5.22 -15.38 -6.76
CA LEU A 96 -4.45 -15.39 -5.52
C LEU A 96 -3.15 -16.18 -5.70
N LEU A 97 -2.03 -15.57 -5.29
CA LEU A 97 -0.70 -16.14 -5.37
C LEU A 97 -0.35 -16.79 -4.03
N VAL A 98 -0.14 -18.10 -4.04
CA VAL A 98 0.37 -18.85 -2.89
C VAL A 98 1.85 -19.12 -3.12
N PRO A 99 2.76 -18.51 -2.33
CA PRO A 99 4.19 -18.77 -2.45
C PRO A 99 4.49 -20.25 -2.18
N LYS A 100 5.29 -20.89 -3.04
CA LYS A 100 5.82 -22.23 -2.77
C LYS A 100 6.84 -22.17 -1.62
N PRO A 101 7.08 -23.27 -0.89
CA PRO A 101 8.16 -23.32 0.10
C PRO A 101 9.50 -22.85 -0.46
N PHE A 102 10.23 -22.05 0.32
CA PHE A 102 11.53 -21.44 -0.03
C PHE A 102 11.49 -20.46 -1.21
N SER A 103 10.31 -20.02 -1.65
CA SER A 103 10.19 -18.98 -2.68
C SER A 103 10.84 -17.67 -2.23
N ARG A 104 11.34 -16.93 -3.21
CA ARG A 104 11.88 -15.59 -3.05
C ARG A 104 10.81 -14.58 -3.46
N ALA A 105 10.80 -13.44 -2.78
CA ALA A 105 9.90 -12.35 -3.07
C ALA A 105 10.68 -11.05 -3.27
N LEU A 106 10.26 -10.25 -4.25
CA LEU A 106 10.78 -8.91 -4.48
C LEU A 106 9.65 -7.90 -4.28
N MET A 107 9.80 -7.04 -3.28
CA MET A 107 8.90 -5.91 -3.07
C MET A 107 9.49 -4.66 -3.70
N ARG A 108 8.73 -4.02 -4.57
CA ARG A 108 9.07 -2.69 -5.10
C ARG A 108 8.06 -1.68 -4.61
N VAL A 109 8.54 -0.65 -3.92
CA VAL A 109 7.75 0.52 -3.52
C VAL A 109 7.99 1.63 -4.55
N GLY A 110 6.92 2.33 -4.92
CA GLY A 110 6.94 3.48 -5.80
C GLY A 110 7.30 4.76 -5.07
N SER A 111 7.50 5.84 -5.82
CA SER A 111 7.69 7.17 -5.24
C SER A 111 6.44 7.64 -4.51
N LEU A 112 6.64 8.48 -3.48
CA LEU A 112 5.55 9.20 -2.83
C LEU A 112 4.87 10.15 -3.84
N ILE A 113 3.54 10.16 -3.81
CA ILE A 113 2.66 11.00 -4.62
C ILE A 113 1.92 11.93 -3.64
N PRO A 114 2.33 13.21 -3.54
CA PRO A 114 1.58 14.19 -2.77
C PRO A 114 0.27 14.52 -3.50
N VAL A 115 -0.82 14.65 -2.74
CA VAL A 115 -2.15 15.01 -3.27
C VAL A 115 -2.59 16.30 -2.57
N PRO A 116 -2.65 17.45 -3.28
CA PRO A 116 -3.11 18.71 -2.72
C PRO A 116 -4.58 18.64 -2.25
N GLU A 117 -4.94 19.48 -1.28
CA GLU A 117 -6.28 19.49 -0.69
C GLU A 117 -7.34 20.14 -1.59
N ASP A 118 -6.91 21.12 -2.39
CA ASP A 118 -7.69 22.02 -3.23
C ASP A 118 -8.00 21.45 -4.62
N ILE A 119 -7.73 20.17 -4.83
CA ILE A 119 -7.94 19.52 -6.12
C ILE A 119 -9.44 19.38 -6.48
N GLY A 120 -9.78 19.76 -7.71
CA GLY A 120 -11.11 19.63 -8.30
C GLY A 120 -11.42 18.20 -8.73
N SER A 121 -12.62 17.97 -9.30
CA SER A 121 -13.01 16.64 -9.80
C SER A 121 -12.15 16.15 -10.97
N ALA A 122 -11.72 17.05 -11.86
CA ALA A 122 -10.81 16.74 -12.97
C ALA A 122 -9.42 16.30 -12.49
N ASP A 123 -8.96 16.84 -11.36
CA ASP A 123 -7.67 16.50 -10.77
C ASP A 123 -7.68 15.12 -10.09
N LEU A 124 -8.83 14.66 -9.57
CA LEU A 124 -8.95 13.32 -8.99
C LEU A 124 -8.64 12.22 -10.01
N GLU A 125 -9.11 12.38 -11.25
CA GLU A 125 -8.83 11.42 -12.33
C GLU A 125 -7.34 11.43 -12.69
N HIS A 126 -6.73 12.63 -12.74
CA HIS A 126 -5.29 12.78 -12.96
C HIS A 126 -4.47 12.02 -11.90
N TYR A 127 -4.75 12.21 -10.62
CA TYR A 127 -4.05 11.50 -9.54
C TYR A 127 -4.32 10.00 -9.53
N ASN A 128 -5.52 9.57 -9.94
CA ASN A 128 -5.81 8.15 -10.09
C ASN A 128 -4.99 7.53 -11.24
N ALA A 129 -4.87 8.22 -12.38
CA ALA A 129 -4.03 7.80 -13.50
C ALA A 129 -2.54 7.78 -13.15
N LEU A 130 -2.06 8.74 -12.35
CA LEU A 130 -0.70 8.74 -11.80
C LEU A 130 -0.46 7.53 -10.89
N LEU A 131 -1.43 7.21 -10.04
CA LEU A 131 -1.38 6.06 -9.15
C LEU A 131 -1.33 4.74 -9.94
N GLN A 132 -2.17 4.61 -10.98
CA GLN A 132 -2.19 3.47 -11.89
C GLN A 132 -0.84 3.31 -12.61
N SER A 133 -0.33 4.40 -13.21
CA SER A 133 0.97 4.39 -13.89
C SER A 133 2.11 4.00 -12.93
N SER A 134 2.04 4.46 -11.68
CA SER A 134 3.01 4.05 -10.66
C SER A 134 2.89 2.56 -10.34
N LEU A 135 1.68 2.02 -10.22
CA LEU A 135 1.43 0.59 -9.99
C LEU A 135 2.05 -0.25 -11.11
N ASP A 136 1.77 0.12 -12.36
CA ASP A 136 2.24 -0.64 -13.52
C ASP A 136 3.76 -0.66 -13.59
N ARG A 137 4.42 0.47 -13.28
CA ARG A 137 5.88 0.54 -13.19
C ARG A 137 6.45 -0.36 -12.08
N VAL A 138 5.93 -0.29 -10.85
CA VAL A 138 6.46 -1.10 -9.75
C VAL A 138 6.22 -2.59 -9.97
N LYS A 139 5.08 -2.94 -10.57
CA LYS A 139 4.73 -4.30 -10.95
C LYS A 139 5.68 -4.85 -12.01
N ALA A 140 5.83 -4.13 -13.13
CA ALA A 140 6.72 -4.54 -14.22
C ALA A 140 8.15 -4.73 -13.72
N PHE A 141 8.66 -3.78 -12.91
CA PHE A 141 9.99 -3.89 -12.32
C PHE A 141 10.14 -5.13 -11.44
N ALA A 142 9.20 -5.35 -10.51
CA ALA A 142 9.31 -6.45 -9.56
C ALA A 142 9.19 -7.81 -10.24
N GLU A 143 8.23 -8.00 -11.16
CA GLU A 143 8.08 -9.27 -11.89
C GLU A 143 9.31 -9.56 -12.78
N ALA A 144 9.92 -8.52 -13.40
CA ALA A 144 11.11 -8.70 -14.24
C ALA A 144 12.40 -9.01 -13.45
N ASN A 145 12.44 -8.73 -12.14
CA ASN A 145 13.66 -8.86 -11.33
C ASN A 145 13.56 -9.89 -10.20
N VAL A 146 12.40 -10.53 -9.99
CA VAL A 146 12.21 -11.45 -8.85
C VAL A 146 13.15 -12.65 -8.87
N GLU A 147 13.56 -13.12 -10.05
CA GLU A 147 14.52 -14.23 -10.18
C GLU A 147 15.94 -13.87 -9.74
N ARG A 148 16.23 -12.57 -9.64
CA ARG A 148 17.54 -12.01 -9.26
C ARG A 148 17.65 -11.75 -7.75
N VAL A 149 16.60 -12.03 -6.97
CA VAL A 149 16.64 -11.92 -5.51
C VAL A 149 17.70 -12.85 -4.93
N GLY A 150 18.54 -12.34 -4.03
CA GLY A 150 19.72 -13.01 -3.52
C GLY A 150 21.01 -12.66 -4.26
N SER A 151 20.95 -11.81 -5.30
CA SER A 151 22.14 -11.18 -5.90
C SER A 151 22.57 -9.94 -5.12
N ASP A 152 23.77 -9.42 -5.39
CA ASP A 152 24.28 -8.18 -4.79
C ASP A 152 23.36 -6.98 -5.04
N GLN A 153 22.66 -6.96 -6.18
CA GLN A 153 21.70 -5.91 -6.51
C GLN A 153 20.39 -6.02 -5.72
N PHE A 154 20.01 -7.24 -5.32
CA PHE A 154 18.77 -7.53 -4.61
C PHE A 154 19.02 -8.48 -3.44
N PRO A 155 19.78 -8.07 -2.42
CA PRO A 155 20.12 -8.94 -1.30
C PRO A 155 18.87 -9.30 -0.49
N PHE A 156 18.96 -10.38 0.28
CA PHE A 156 17.86 -10.75 1.18
C PHE A 156 17.72 -9.70 2.28
N PHE A 157 16.46 -9.41 2.64
CA PHE A 157 16.18 -8.52 3.76
C PHE A 157 16.63 -9.19 5.07
N GLU A 158 17.68 -8.68 5.69
CA GLU A 158 18.10 -9.12 7.02
C GLU A 158 17.13 -8.57 8.06
N ARG A 159 16.46 -9.48 8.77
CA ARG A 159 15.58 -9.12 9.87
C ARG A 159 16.45 -8.79 11.08
N HIS A 160 16.78 -7.52 11.29
CA HIS A 160 17.34 -7.11 12.58
C HIS A 160 16.35 -7.46 13.69
N LYS A 161 16.75 -8.32 14.62
CA LYS A 161 16.01 -8.65 15.84
C LYS A 161 16.07 -7.48 16.83
N SER A 162 15.50 -6.35 16.47
CA SER A 162 15.14 -5.30 17.43
C SER A 162 13.63 -5.19 17.40
N GLY A 163 12.98 -5.52 18.52
CA GLY A 163 11.59 -5.12 18.77
C GLY A 163 11.54 -3.60 18.81
N GLY A 164 11.42 -2.97 17.65
CA GLY A 164 11.39 -1.53 17.49
C GLY A 164 9.95 -1.07 17.43
N THR A 165 9.48 -0.45 18.52
CA THR A 165 8.49 0.62 18.45
C THR A 165 8.83 1.52 17.25
N PHE A 166 7.84 1.74 16.38
CA PHE A 166 7.95 2.71 15.30
C PHE A 166 8.44 4.04 15.90
N PRO A 167 9.50 4.66 15.35
CA PRO A 167 9.92 5.96 15.82
C PRO A 167 8.77 6.95 15.54
N SER A 168 8.24 7.54 16.61
CA SER A 168 7.42 8.75 16.52
C SER A 168 8.25 9.78 15.75
N SER A 169 7.80 10.15 14.56
CA SER A 169 8.37 11.27 13.83
C SER A 169 8.12 12.52 14.66
N SER A 170 9.14 12.96 15.38
CA SER A 170 9.23 14.28 15.98
C SER A 170 8.88 15.33 14.93
N HIS A 171 7.93 16.20 15.27
CA HIS A 171 7.62 17.43 14.56
C HIS A 171 8.90 18.18 14.19
N THR A 172 9.23 18.20 12.90
CA THR A 172 10.10 19.25 12.35
C THR A 172 9.20 20.47 12.15
N SER A 173 9.15 21.33 13.15
CA SER A 173 8.58 22.66 13.05
C SER A 173 9.32 23.45 11.96
N VAL A 174 8.61 23.79 10.90
CA VAL A 174 9.04 24.79 9.93
C VAL A 174 8.99 26.15 10.63
N PRO A 175 10.10 26.92 10.71
CA PRO A 175 10.05 28.25 11.30
C PRO A 175 9.28 29.19 10.37
N ALA A 176 8.29 29.88 10.93
CA ALA A 176 7.56 30.95 10.28
C ALA A 176 8.54 32.10 9.96
N ASN A 177 8.80 32.34 8.69
CA ASN A 177 9.54 33.52 8.26
C ASN A 177 8.58 34.71 8.23
N ASN A 178 8.67 35.53 9.28
CA ASN A 178 7.95 36.78 9.41
C ASN A 178 8.91 37.90 8.97
N SER A 179 8.68 38.50 7.82
CA SER A 179 9.35 39.75 7.44
C SER A 179 8.43 40.58 6.55
N GLY A 180 7.59 41.38 7.20
CA GLY A 180 7.05 42.61 6.65
C GLY A 180 7.62 43.77 7.45
N THR A 181 8.42 44.60 6.79
CA THR A 181 8.47 46.08 6.85
C THR A 181 9.40 46.53 5.74
#